data_AF-A0A645JL24-F1
#
_entry.id   AF-A0A645JL24-F1
#
_cell.length_a   1.000
_cell.length_b   1.000
_cell.length_c   1.000
_cell.angle_alpha   90.00
_cell.angle_beta   90.00
_cell.angle_gamma   90.00
#
_symmetry.space_group_name_H-M   'P 1'
#
loop_
_entity.id
_entity.type
_entity.pdbx_description
1 polymer ?
#
loop_
_entity_poly.entity_id
_entity_poly.type
_entity_poly.pdbx_seq_one_letter_code
_entity_poly.pdbx_strand_id
1 'polypeptide(L)'
;MVTSVWIGFDDHRRNLGHTTASGAIKDQISGYEGGAKSAQPAWDAYMKSVLEGVPEQPLTPPPGIVTVNIDRSTGQLASGGNSRAEYFIEGTQPTQQAVHEVGTTIIDNGETHELF
;
A
#
# COMPACT_ATOMS: atom_id res chain seq x y z
N MET A 1 -0.36 -20.43 -9.75
CA MET A 1 1.07 -20.52 -10.09
C MET A 1 1.85 -19.55 -9.21
N VAL A 2 3.14 -19.76 -9.02
CA VAL A 2 4.02 -18.83 -8.29
C VAL A 2 5.28 -18.61 -9.12
N THR A 3 5.69 -17.35 -9.27
CA THR A 3 6.89 -16.96 -10.04
C THR A 3 7.76 -16.05 -9.19
N SER A 4 9.07 -16.30 -9.20
CA SER A 4 10.07 -15.48 -8.52
C SER A 4 11.13 -15.03 -9.52
N VAL A 5 11.53 -13.76 -9.45
CA VAL A 5 12.59 -13.18 -10.29
C VAL A 5 13.58 -12.49 -9.38
N TRP A 6 14.87 -12.73 -9.61
CA TRP A 6 15.97 -12.08 -8.92
C TRP A 6 16.97 -11.54 -9.94
N ILE A 7 17.61 -10.43 -9.60
CA ILE A 7 18.70 -9.85 -10.38
C ILE A 7 19.79 -9.36 -9.43
N GLY A 8 21.04 -9.59 -9.80
CA GLY A 8 22.21 -9.20 -9.04
C GLY A 8 23.49 -9.65 -9.72
N PHE A 9 24.61 -9.33 -9.08
CA PHE A 9 25.91 -9.79 -9.51
C PHE A 9 26.33 -11.01 -8.68
N ASP A 10 27.02 -11.95 -9.32
CA ASP A 10 27.60 -13.10 -8.61
C ASP A 10 28.61 -12.66 -7.54
N ASP A 11 29.36 -11.57 -7.81
CA ASP A 11 30.18 -10.91 -6.80
C ASP A 11 29.31 -10.02 -5.90
N HIS A 12 29.00 -10.52 -4.70
CA HIS A 12 28.15 -9.85 -3.71
C HIS A 12 28.67 -8.50 -3.21
N ARG A 13 29.91 -8.13 -3.53
CA ARG A 13 30.49 -6.82 -3.18
C ARG A 13 30.02 -5.72 -4.14
N ARG A 14 29.36 -6.07 -5.25
CA ARG A 14 28.89 -5.13 -6.26
C ARG A 14 27.44 -4.73 -5.99
N ASN A 15 27.20 -3.43 -5.98
CA ASN A 15 25.86 -2.86 -5.94
C ASN A 15 25.25 -2.77 -7.35
N LEU A 16 23.93 -2.90 -7.46
CA LEU A 16 23.19 -2.70 -8.72
C LEU A 16 23.40 -1.30 -9.31
N GLY A 17 23.62 -0.30 -8.44
CA GLY A 17 24.03 1.04 -8.83
C GLY A 17 22.90 2.07 -8.84
N HIS A 18 23.23 3.24 -9.39
CA HIS A 18 22.35 4.38 -9.54
C HIS A 18 22.78 5.18 -10.77
N THR A 19 21.84 5.77 -11.48
CA THR A 19 22.10 6.64 -12.65
C THR A 19 21.41 7.98 -12.51
N THR A 20 22.00 9.05 -13.05
CA THR A 20 21.39 10.39 -13.12
C THR A 20 20.86 10.65 -14.53
N ALA A 21 19.74 11.34 -14.65
CA ALA A 21 19.18 11.72 -15.94
C ALA A 21 20.16 12.65 -16.68
N SER A 22 20.46 12.31 -17.93
CA SER A 22 21.37 13.06 -18.79
C SER A 22 20.72 14.30 -19.43
N GLY A 23 19.39 14.33 -19.50
CA GLY A 23 18.62 15.31 -20.27
C GLY A 23 18.66 15.11 -21.79
N ALA A 24 19.49 14.19 -22.29
CA ALA A 24 19.66 13.92 -23.73
C ALA A 24 18.82 12.73 -24.23
N ILE A 25 18.42 11.82 -23.34
CA ILE A 25 17.68 10.61 -23.67
C ILE A 25 16.24 10.76 -23.18
N LYS A 26 15.28 10.66 -24.10
CA LYS A 26 13.86 10.62 -23.76
C LYS A 26 13.55 9.35 -22.98
N ASP A 27 12.75 9.47 -21.91
CA ASP A 27 12.32 8.36 -21.05
C ASP A 27 13.50 7.57 -20.42
N GLN A 28 14.62 8.26 -20.16
CA GLN A 28 15.79 7.65 -19.54
C GLN A 28 15.46 7.11 -18.14
N ILE A 29 15.86 5.87 -17.90
CA ILE A 29 15.85 5.29 -16.56
C ILE A 29 16.94 5.97 -15.72
N SER A 30 16.52 6.62 -14.63
CA SER A 30 17.39 7.28 -13.65
C SER A 30 16.93 7.02 -12.23
N GLY A 31 17.82 7.09 -11.24
CA GLY A 31 17.55 6.76 -9.84
C GLY A 31 18.27 5.48 -9.41
N TYR A 32 18.00 5.04 -8.18
CA TYR A 32 18.61 3.84 -7.62
C TYR A 32 18.00 2.59 -8.26
N GLU A 33 18.83 1.57 -8.45
CA GLU A 33 18.37 0.23 -8.78
C GLU A 33 17.88 -0.50 -7.54
N GLY A 34 16.81 -1.28 -7.69
CA GLY A 34 16.12 -1.98 -6.62
C GLY A 34 15.01 -2.86 -7.20
N GLY A 35 14.40 -3.74 -6.38
CA GLY A 35 13.51 -4.79 -6.88
C GLY A 35 12.43 -4.32 -7.86
N ALA A 36 11.74 -3.22 -7.55
CA ALA A 36 10.69 -2.65 -8.40
C ALA A 36 11.18 -2.13 -9.75
N LYS A 37 12.44 -1.70 -9.85
CA LYS A 37 13.01 -1.20 -11.11
C LYS A 37 13.74 -2.29 -11.89
N SER A 38 14.48 -3.14 -11.19
CA SER A 38 15.43 -4.06 -11.83
C SER A 38 14.83 -5.45 -12.06
N ALA A 39 14.05 -5.99 -11.10
CA ALA A 39 13.50 -7.35 -11.17
C ALA A 39 12.03 -7.38 -11.63
N GLN A 40 11.22 -6.43 -11.15
CA GLN A 40 9.79 -6.39 -11.43
C GLN A 40 9.46 -6.32 -12.93
N PRO A 41 10.17 -5.57 -13.81
CA PRO A 41 9.80 -5.54 -15.23
C PRO A 41 9.87 -6.90 -15.93
N ALA A 42 10.83 -7.75 -15.55
CA ALA A 42 10.91 -9.11 -16.08
C ALA A 42 9.79 -10.01 -15.54
N TRP A 43 9.41 -9.84 -14.26
CA TRP A 43 8.25 -10.52 -13.68
C TRP A 43 6.94 -10.08 -14.36
N ASP A 44 6.74 -8.78 -14.58
CA ASP A 44 5.57 -8.22 -15.25
C ASP A 44 5.44 -8.75 -16.67
N ALA A 45 6.53 -8.75 -17.44
CA ALA A 45 6.56 -9.27 -18.81
C ALA A 45 6.20 -10.76 -18.88
N TYR A 46 6.75 -11.57 -17.96
CA TYR A 46 6.45 -12.99 -17.87
C TYR A 46 4.99 -13.24 -17.46
N MET A 47 4.55 -12.65 -16.35
CA MET A 47 3.21 -12.85 -15.80
C MET A 47 2.11 -12.36 -16.74
N LYS A 48 2.33 -11.25 -17.47
CA LYS A 48 1.41 -10.77 -18.50
C LYS A 48 1.15 -11.82 -19.59
N SER A 49 2.20 -12.55 -19.99
CA SER A 49 2.09 -13.61 -21.01
C SER A 49 1.41 -14.86 -20.44
N VAL A 50 1.86 -15.35 -19.29
CA VAL A 50 1.36 -16.64 -18.76
C VAL A 50 -0.03 -16.56 -18.11
N LEU A 51 -0.50 -15.36 -17.76
CA LEU A 51 -1.86 -15.14 -17.27
C LEU A 51 -2.85 -14.77 -18.38
N GLU A 52 -2.42 -14.66 -19.64
CA GLU A 52 -3.34 -14.39 -20.74
C GLU A 52 -4.42 -15.48 -20.83
N GLY A 53 -5.69 -15.08 -20.74
CA GLY A 53 -6.83 -15.99 -20.74
C GLY A 53 -7.05 -16.78 -19.45
N VAL A 54 -6.22 -16.58 -18.42
CA VAL A 54 -6.42 -17.21 -17.10
C VAL A 54 -7.46 -16.39 -16.32
N PRO A 55 -8.57 -17.00 -15.86
CA PRO A 55 -9.58 -16.28 -15.09
C PRO A 55 -9.03 -15.88 -13.73
N GLU A 56 -9.41 -14.69 -13.26
CA GLU A 56 -9.10 -14.23 -11.91
C GLU A 56 -9.74 -15.15 -10.87
N GLN A 57 -8.98 -15.50 -9.83
CA GLN A 57 -9.50 -16.21 -8.68
C GLN A 57 -9.81 -15.20 -7.58
N PRO A 58 -11.08 -15.06 -7.17
CA PRO A 58 -11.44 -14.10 -6.13
C PRO A 58 -10.82 -14.49 -4.80
N LEU A 59 -10.23 -13.51 -4.11
CA LEU A 59 -9.73 -13.70 -2.75
C LEU A 59 -10.92 -13.84 -1.80
N THR A 60 -11.18 -15.05 -1.33
CA THR A 60 -12.15 -15.30 -0.27
C THR A 60 -11.39 -15.49 1.05
N PRO A 61 -11.64 -14.65 2.08
CA PRO A 61 -10.99 -14.82 3.37
C PRO A 61 -11.22 -16.24 3.92
N PRO A 62 -10.17 -16.96 4.35
CA PRO A 62 -10.34 -18.26 4.95
C PRO A 62 -11.00 -18.14 6.34
N PRO A 63 -11.55 -19.25 6.90
CA PRO A 63 -12.03 -19.28 8.29
C PRO A 63 -10.97 -18.75 9.27
N GLY A 64 -11.41 -17.97 10.26
CA GLY A 64 -10.52 -17.32 11.23
C GLY A 64 -9.90 -16.01 10.75
N ILE A 65 -10.26 -15.52 9.57
CA ILE A 65 -9.97 -14.15 9.13
C ILE A 65 -11.24 -13.30 9.19
N VAL A 66 -11.14 -12.13 9.82
CA VAL A 66 -12.21 -11.14 9.88
C VAL A 66 -11.81 -9.89 9.09
N THR A 67 -12.80 -9.20 8.53
CA THR A 67 -12.62 -7.91 7.88
C THR A 67 -13.27 -6.82 8.73
N VAL A 68 -12.51 -5.81 9.12
CA VAL A 68 -13.04 -4.64 9.83
C VAL A 68 -12.64 -3.36 9.13
N ASN A 69 -13.43 -2.30 9.27
CA ASN A 69 -13.06 -0.98 8.77
C ASN A 69 -12.17 -0.28 9.81
N ILE A 70 -10.94 0.06 9.40
CA ILE A 70 -9.99 0.81 10.21
C ILE A 70 -9.88 2.25 9.72
N ASP A 71 -9.59 3.17 10.62
CA ASP A 71 -9.11 4.50 10.27
C ASP A 71 -7.67 4.39 9.72
N ARG A 72 -7.41 5.04 8.57
CA ARG A 72 -6.14 4.90 7.86
C ARG A 72 -4.96 5.58 8.56
N SER A 73 -5.23 6.51 9.48
CA SER A 73 -4.19 7.26 10.19
C SER A 73 -3.77 6.58 11.50
N THR A 74 -4.71 5.98 12.20
CA THR A 74 -4.50 5.39 13.53
C THR A 74 -4.41 3.86 13.52
N GLY A 75 -4.99 3.20 12.52
CA GLY A 75 -5.16 1.75 12.51
C GLY A 75 -6.20 1.23 13.50
N GLN A 76 -6.91 2.11 14.20
CA GLN A 76 -8.01 1.76 15.12
C GLN A 76 -9.33 1.59 14.35
N LEU A 77 -10.38 1.08 15.01
CA LEU A 77 -11.69 0.94 14.38
C LEU A 77 -12.19 2.30 13.89
N ALA A 78 -12.59 2.37 12.62
CA ALA A 78 -13.09 3.61 12.05
C ALA A 78 -14.41 4.04 12.70
N SER A 79 -14.52 5.33 13.02
CA SER A 79 -15.77 5.99 13.44
C SER A 79 -16.44 6.78 12.31
N GLY A 80 -15.87 6.74 11.09
CA GLY A 80 -16.31 7.46 9.90
C GLY A 80 -15.11 7.98 9.10
N GLY A 81 -15.35 8.70 8.00
CA GLY A 81 -14.30 9.42 7.27
C GLY A 81 -13.26 8.52 6.57
N ASN A 82 -11.97 8.82 6.78
CA ASN A 82 -10.82 8.24 6.07
C ASN A 82 -10.51 6.79 6.47
N SER A 83 -11.42 5.88 6.10
CA SER A 83 -11.39 4.48 6.49
C SER A 83 -11.02 3.53 5.35
N ARG A 84 -10.58 2.31 5.70
CA ARG A 84 -10.45 1.19 4.76
C ARG A 84 -10.83 -0.13 5.42
N ALA A 85 -11.35 -1.07 4.63
CA ALA A 85 -11.47 -2.46 5.04
C ALA A 85 -10.07 -3.08 5.15
N GLU A 86 -9.82 -3.83 6.22
CA GLU A 86 -8.55 -4.51 6.48
C GLU A 86 -8.79 -5.90 7.09
N TYR A 87 -7.94 -6.85 6.75
CA TYR A 87 -8.03 -8.23 7.23
C TYR A 87 -7.23 -8.45 8.50
N PHE A 88 -7.80 -9.21 9.44
CA PHE A 88 -7.15 -9.60 10.69
C PHE A 88 -7.41 -11.08 10.96
N ILE A 89 -6.46 -11.72 11.67
CA ILE A 89 -6.75 -12.97 12.35
C ILE A 89 -7.81 -12.67 13.42
N GLU A 90 -8.81 -13.53 13.55
CA GLU A 90 -9.87 -13.37 14.55
C GLU A 90 -9.26 -13.23 15.95
N GLY A 91 -9.63 -12.16 16.65
CA GLY A 91 -9.12 -11.82 17.97
C GLY A 91 -7.90 -10.89 17.96
N THR A 92 -7.33 -10.59 16.79
CA THR A 92 -6.21 -9.63 16.66
C THR A 92 -6.63 -8.29 16.05
N GLN A 93 -7.88 -8.14 15.65
CA GLN A 93 -8.41 -6.86 15.16
C GLN A 93 -8.35 -5.77 16.26
N PRO A 94 -8.18 -4.49 15.90
CA PRO A 94 -8.27 -3.39 16.86
C PRO A 94 -9.63 -3.39 17.56
N THR A 95 -9.64 -3.02 18.84
CA THR A 95 -10.87 -2.96 19.66
C THR A 95 -11.24 -1.54 20.07
N GLN A 96 -10.32 -0.58 19.93
CA GLN A 96 -10.56 0.83 20.23
C GLN A 96 -11.08 1.55 18.99
N GLN A 97 -11.98 2.52 19.18
CA GLN A 97 -12.43 3.40 18.11
C GLN A 97 -11.44 4.56 17.93
N ALA A 98 -11.19 4.93 16.69
CA ALA A 98 -10.45 6.12 16.34
C ALA A 98 -11.17 7.37 16.89
N VAL A 99 -10.46 8.11 17.74
CA VAL A 99 -10.91 9.41 18.22
C VAL A 99 -10.39 10.47 17.25
N HIS A 100 -11.31 11.13 16.57
CA HIS A 100 -11.01 12.34 15.84
C HIS A 100 -11.51 13.50 16.70
N GLU A 101 -10.64 14.42 17.08
CA GLU A 101 -11.08 15.69 17.66
C GLU A 101 -11.87 16.44 16.59
N VAL A 102 -13.20 16.43 16.72
CA VAL A 102 -14.05 17.44 16.11
C VAL A 102 -13.88 18.68 16.98
N GLY A 103 -13.45 19.79 16.37
CA GLY A 103 -13.22 21.06 17.06
C GLY A 103 -14.38 21.41 18.01
N THR A 104 -14.05 22.02 19.15
CA THR A 104 -15.09 22.39 20.12
C THR A 104 -15.93 23.52 19.53
N THR A 105 -17.17 23.21 19.16
CA THR A 105 -18.15 24.23 18.77
C THR A 105 -18.71 24.87 20.04
N ILE A 106 -18.44 26.17 20.25
CA ILE A 106 -19.10 26.96 21.31
C ILE A 106 -20.27 27.71 20.69
N ILE A 107 -21.44 27.59 21.30
CA ILE A 107 -22.60 28.44 20.98
C ILE A 107 -22.61 29.59 21.98
N ASP A 108 -22.27 30.79 21.52
CA ASP A 108 -22.35 32.03 22.31
C ASP A 108 -23.43 32.94 21.74
N ASN A 109 -24.41 33.31 22.56
CA ASN A 109 -25.56 34.14 22.19
C ASN A 109 -26.33 33.72 20.92
N GLY A 110 -26.33 32.43 20.60
CA GLY A 110 -27.00 31.87 19.42
C GLY A 110 -26.15 31.88 18.14
N GLU A 111 -24.92 32.38 18.20
CA GLU A 111 -23.93 32.23 17.13
C GLU A 111 -22.97 31.08 17.41
N THR A 112 -22.68 30.31 16.37
CA THR A 112 -21.85 29.12 16.43
C THR A 112 -20.42 29.50 16.06
N HIS A 113 -19.49 29.39 17.00
CA HIS A 113 -18.07 29.61 16.75
C HIS A 113 -17.29 28.29 16.87
N GLU A 114 -16.52 27.96 15.84
CA GLU A 114 -15.53 26.89 15.91
C GLU A 114 -14.26 27.43 16.55
N LEU A 115 -13.84 26.82 17.66
CA LEU A 115 -12.50 27.03 18.19
C LEU A 115 -11.58 26.07 17.45
N PHE A 116 -10.76 26.65 16.57
CA PHE A 116 -9.80 26.04 15.63
C PHE A 116 -10.35 25.66 14.26
#